data_AF-I1ZHV8-F1
#
_entry.id   AF-I1ZHV8-F1
#
_cell.length_a   1.000
_cell.length_b   1.000
_cell.length_c   1.000
_cell.angle_alpha   90.00
_cell.angle_beta   90.00
_cell.angle_gamma   90.00
#
_symmetry.space_group_name_H-M   'P 1'
#
loop_
_entity.id
_entity.type
_entity.pdbx_description
1 polymer ?
#
loop_
_entity_poly.entity_id
_entity_poly.type
_entity_poly.pdbx_seq_one_letter_code
_entity_poly.pdbx_strand_id
1 'polypeptide(L)'
;GGFCKMKADDYDKQLALGDEISSYALEMYERYPSVMETHFGGSQRATVTAAATGIAGAFATGVADCGLNLWYQSMLQHKERTGRLGFYG
;
A
#
# COMPACT_ATOMS: atom_id res chain seq x y z
N GLY A 1 13.21 -5.61 -14.12
CA GLY A 1 11.73 -5.54 -14.03
C GLY A 1 11.17 -6.86 -14.48
N GLY A 2 10.17 -7.38 -13.77
CA GLY A 2 9.56 -8.68 -14.00
C GLY A 2 9.11 -9.31 -12.68
N PHE A 3 8.12 -10.21 -12.73
CA PHE A 3 7.65 -10.91 -11.55
C PHE A 3 8.76 -11.77 -10.94
N CYS A 4 8.89 -11.72 -9.61
CA CYS A 4 9.86 -12.48 -8.82
C CYS A 4 11.33 -12.23 -9.24
N LYS A 5 11.66 -11.02 -9.71
CA LYS A 5 13.03 -10.65 -10.12
C LYS A 5 13.70 -9.64 -9.19
N MET A 6 12.96 -9.02 -8.27
CA MET A 6 13.53 -8.17 -7.24
C MET A 6 14.15 -9.05 -6.16
N LYS A 7 15.36 -8.73 -5.71
CA LYS A 7 15.98 -9.46 -4.60
C LYS A 7 15.30 -9.06 -3.29
N ALA A 8 15.07 -10.04 -2.41
CA ALA A 8 14.40 -9.82 -1.13
C ALA A 8 15.20 -8.98 -0.13
N ASP A 9 16.52 -8.85 -0.32
CA ASP A 9 17.42 -8.02 0.49
C ASP A 9 17.59 -6.60 -0.05
N ASP A 10 17.02 -6.29 -1.22
CA ASP A 10 17.08 -4.96 -1.83
C ASP A 10 15.96 -4.06 -1.28
N TYR A 11 16.15 -3.61 -0.03
CA TYR A 11 15.11 -2.85 0.70
C TYR A 11 14.78 -1.51 0.07
N ASP A 12 15.76 -0.81 -0.52
CA ASP A 12 15.54 0.50 -1.15
C ASP A 12 14.56 0.40 -2.32
N LYS A 13 14.71 -0.63 -3.16
CA LYS A 13 13.76 -0.87 -4.27
C LYS A 13 12.39 -1.34 -3.78
N GLN A 14 12.34 -2.13 -2.71
CA GLN A 14 11.08 -2.54 -2.11
C GLN A 14 10.31 -1.34 -1.55
N LEU A 15 10.99 -0.45 -0.83
CA LEU A 15 10.39 0.76 -0.27
C LEU A 15 9.94 1.74 -1.36
N ALA A 16 10.73 1.93 -2.41
CA ALA A 16 10.34 2.76 -3.55
C ALA A 16 9.09 2.22 -4.26
N LEU A 17 9.01 0.90 -4.46
CA LEU A 17 7.81 0.25 -5.02
C LEU A 17 6.60 0.42 -4.08
N GLY A 18 6.80 0.22 -2.79
CA GLY A 18 5.74 0.36 -1.79
C GLY A 18 5.17 1.78 -1.77
N ASP A 19 6.05 2.78 -1.79
CA ASP A 19 5.68 4.20 -1.82
C ASP A 19 4.90 4.59 -3.08
N GLU A 20 5.30 4.10 -4.26
CA GLU A 20 4.62 4.35 -5.53
C GLU A 20 3.20 3.77 -5.54
N ILE A 21 3.04 2.50 -5.18
CA ILE A 21 1.75 1.80 -5.22
C ILE A 21 0.77 2.37 -4.19
N SER A 22 1.26 2.62 -2.97
CA SER A 22 0.46 3.18 -1.89
C SER A 22 0.06 4.63 -2.21
N SER A 23 0.96 5.44 -2.78
CA SER A 23 0.64 6.79 -3.26
C SER A 23 -0.45 6.76 -4.34
N TYR A 24 -0.29 5.91 -5.36
CA TYR A 24 -1.28 5.76 -6.42
C TYR A 24 -2.66 5.39 -5.87
N ALA A 25 -2.73 4.39 -4.99
CA ALA A 25 -4.00 3.95 -4.42
C ALA A 25 -4.70 5.05 -3.60
N LEU A 26 -3.94 5.88 -2.87
CA LEU A 26 -4.49 7.01 -2.12
C LEU A 26 -4.94 8.17 -3.03
N GLU A 27 -4.17 8.45 -4.08
CA GLU A 27 -4.55 9.44 -5.10
C GLU A 27 -5.87 9.10 -5.80
N MET A 28 -6.20 7.81 -5.96
CA MET A 28 -7.48 7.42 -6.54
C MET A 28 -8.67 7.83 -5.66
N TYR A 29 -8.53 7.75 -4.33
CA TYR A 29 -9.57 8.24 -3.42
C TYR A 29 -9.69 9.76 -3.46
N GLU A 30 -8.59 10.49 -3.63
CA GLU A 30 -8.57 11.95 -3.74
C GLU A 30 -9.14 12.44 -5.08
N ARG A 31 -8.82 11.73 -6.17
CA ARG A 31 -9.27 12.08 -7.53
C ARG A 31 -10.74 11.74 -7.78
N TYR A 32 -11.25 10.66 -7.17
CA TYR A 32 -12.61 10.17 -7.41
C TYR A 32 -13.44 10.17 -6.13
N PRO A 33 -14.23 11.23 -5.87
CA PRO A 33 -15.03 11.34 -4.65
C PRO A 33 -15.99 10.17 -4.43
N SER A 34 -16.57 9.63 -5.50
CA SER A 34 -17.46 8.46 -5.44
C SER A 34 -16.77 7.20 -4.91
N VAL A 35 -15.46 7.05 -5.15
CA VAL A 35 -14.65 5.93 -4.62
C VAL A 35 -14.38 6.14 -3.13
N MET A 36 -14.10 7.37 -2.70
CA MET A 36 -13.96 7.71 -1.28
C MET A 36 -15.27 7.53 -0.50
N GLU A 37 -16.41 7.83 -1.12
CA GLU A 37 -17.74 7.59 -0.54
C GLU A 37 -18.07 6.09 -0.49
N THR A 38 -17.75 5.32 -1.54
CA THR A 38 -17.96 3.86 -1.55
C THR A 38 -17.14 3.17 -0.46
N HIS A 39 -15.88 3.57 -0.27
CA HIS A 39 -15.03 3.15 0.86
C HIS A 39 -15.00 4.23 1.95
N PHE A 40 -16.18 4.60 2.47
CA PHE A 40 -16.32 5.66 3.47
C PHE A 40 -15.51 5.39 4.75
N GLY A 41 -15.35 4.12 5.14
CA GLY A 41 -14.59 3.73 6.31
C GLY A 41 -13.09 3.84 6.11
N GLY A 42 -12.40 4.49 7.06
CA GLY A 42 -10.93 4.57 7.04
C GLY A 42 -10.26 3.19 6.98
N SER A 43 -10.79 2.21 7.71
CA SER A 43 -10.30 0.82 7.67
C SER A 43 -10.44 0.20 6.28
N GLN A 44 -11.50 0.48 5.53
CA GLN A 44 -11.69 -0.05 4.18
C GLN A 44 -10.59 0.47 3.26
N ARG A 45 -10.34 1.78 3.28
CA ARG A 45 -9.29 2.40 2.48
C ARG A 45 -7.90 1.89 2.89
N ALA A 46 -7.63 1.83 4.20
CA ALA A 46 -6.36 1.32 4.72
C ALA A 46 -6.09 -0.12 4.27
N THR A 47 -7.10 -1.01 4.37
CA THR A 47 -7.00 -2.40 3.90
C THR A 47 -6.75 -2.47 2.40
N VAL A 48 -7.49 -1.72 1.58
CA VAL A 48 -7.35 -1.79 0.11
C VAL A 48 -5.98 -1.27 -0.34
N THR A 49 -5.54 -0.13 0.18
CA THR A 49 -4.22 0.45 -0.15
C THR A 49 -3.09 -0.48 0.28
N ALA A 50 -3.14 -1.00 1.51
CA ALA A 50 -2.09 -1.90 2.02
C ALA A 50 -2.09 -3.25 1.30
N ALA A 51 -3.26 -3.79 0.94
CA ALA A 51 -3.37 -5.01 0.15
C ALA A 51 -2.71 -4.87 -1.22
N ALA A 52 -3.03 -3.80 -1.95
CA ALA A 52 -2.42 -3.55 -3.25
C ALA A 52 -0.88 -3.45 -3.15
N THR A 53 -0.40 -2.73 -2.13
CA THR A 53 1.03 -2.51 -1.89
C THR A 53 1.75 -3.82 -1.49
N GLY A 54 1.18 -4.60 -0.57
CA GLY A 54 1.75 -5.86 -0.15
C GLY A 54 1.75 -6.93 -1.24
N ILE A 55 0.68 -7.02 -2.05
CA ILE A 55 0.63 -7.91 -3.20
C ILE A 55 1.69 -7.53 -4.24
N ALA A 56 1.87 -6.23 -4.51
CA ALA A 56 2.93 -5.77 -5.41
C ALA A 56 4.33 -6.15 -4.92
N GLY A 57 4.59 -6.00 -3.61
CA GLY A 57 5.83 -6.47 -2.98
C GLY A 57 6.06 -7.97 -3.18
N ALA A 58 5.06 -8.79 -2.88
CA ALA A 58 5.12 -10.23 -3.04
C ALA A 58 5.32 -10.64 -4.51
N PHE A 59 4.68 -9.94 -5.46
CA PHE A 59 4.88 -10.17 -6.90
C PHE A 59 6.26 -9.74 -7.39
N ALA A 60 6.84 -8.69 -6.80
CA ALA A 60 8.16 -8.22 -7.18
C ALA A 60 9.27 -9.19 -6.72
N THR A 61 9.18 -9.69 -5.48
CA THR A 61 10.25 -10.49 -4.85
C THR A 61 10.00 -12.00 -4.91
N GLY A 62 8.75 -12.44 -5.04
CA GLY A 62 8.37 -13.84 -4.87
C GLY A 62 8.39 -14.31 -3.41
N VAL A 63 8.46 -13.39 -2.44
CA VAL A 63 8.57 -13.68 -1.01
C VAL A 63 7.44 -12.97 -0.27
N ALA A 64 6.61 -13.74 0.46
CA ALA A 64 5.45 -13.22 1.16
C ALA A 64 5.81 -12.21 2.26
N ASP A 65 6.92 -12.43 2.98
CA ASP A 65 7.37 -11.54 4.07
C ASP A 65 7.72 -10.13 3.57
N CYS A 66 8.31 -10.02 2.36
CA CYS A 66 8.51 -8.72 1.72
C CYS A 66 7.17 -8.01 1.44
N GLY A 67 6.15 -8.76 1.00
CA GLY A 67 4.81 -8.23 0.83
C GLY A 67 4.18 -7.79 2.16
N LEU A 68 4.38 -8.54 3.23
CA LEU A 68 3.91 -8.17 4.57
C LEU A 68 4.59 -6.89 5.08
N ASN A 69 5.89 -6.74 4.85
CA ASN A 69 6.62 -5.52 5.19
C ASN A 69 6.05 -4.31 4.44
N LEU A 70 5.74 -4.45 3.15
CA LEU A 70 5.14 -3.36 2.36
C LEU A 70 3.68 -3.07 2.73
N TRP A 71 2.91 -4.07 3.18
CA TRP A 71 1.60 -3.83 3.79
C TRP A 71 1.72 -2.87 4.98
N TYR A 72 2.66 -3.12 5.89
CA TYR A 72 2.85 -2.26 7.06
C TYR A 72 3.45 -0.89 6.69
N GLN A 73 4.35 -0.81 5.72
CA GLN A 73 4.84 0.46 5.21
C GLN A 73 3.72 1.32 4.61
N SER A 74 2.80 0.73 3.83
CA SER A 74 1.62 1.42 3.32
C SER A 74 0.73 1.96 4.44
N MET A 75 0.54 1.21 5.54
CA MET A 75 -0.22 1.68 6.70
C MET A 75 0.40 2.93 7.35
N LEU A 76 1.73 2.96 7.49
CA LEU A 76 2.43 4.13 8.04
C LEU A 76 2.27 5.34 7.12
N GLN A 77 2.48 5.17 5.82
CA GLN A 77 2.34 6.25 4.85
C GLN A 77 0.91 6.79 4.77
N HIS A 78 -0.11 5.92 4.76
CA HIS A 78 -1.52 6.34 4.74
C HIS A 78 -1.85 7.20 5.97
N LYS A 79 -1.40 6.76 7.16
CA LYS A 79 -1.59 7.50 8.41
C LYS A 79 -1.04 8.91 8.30
N GLU A 80 0.20 9.07 7.84
CA GLU A 80 0.85 10.38 7.75
C GLU A 80 0.26 11.25 6.63
N ARG A 81 -0.07 10.69 5.47
CA ARG A 81 -0.65 11.44 4.33
C ARG A 81 -2.00 12.05 4.66
N THR A 82 -2.86 11.33 5.38
CA THR A 82 -4.26 11.73 5.56
C THR A 82 -4.59 12.17 6.99
N GLY A 83 -3.66 12.00 7.93
CA GLY A 83 -3.88 12.23 9.37
C GLY A 83 -4.87 11.24 10.01
N ARG A 84 -5.17 10.12 9.33
CA ARG A 84 -6.11 9.08 9.76
C ARG A 84 -5.76 7.73 9.12
N LEU A 85 -6.25 6.64 9.70
CA LEU A 85 -6.05 5.29 9.18
C LEU A 85 -7.36 4.49 9.33
N GLY A 86 -7.28 3.34 9.97
CA GLY A 86 -8.40 2.51 10.39
C GLY A 86 -8.85 2.84 11.80
N PHE A 87 -9.98 2.26 12.17
CA PHE A 87 -10.82 2.77 13.24
C PHE A 87 -10.19 2.88 14.65
N TYR A 88 -10.70 3.84 15.41
CA TYR A 88 -11.11 3.71 16.82
C TYR A 88 -12.41 4.54 17.01
N GLY A 89 -13.46 4.20 16.25
CA GLY A 89 -14.78 4.83 16.36
C GLY A 89 -15.62 4.19 17.44
#